data_AF-A0A820F4R3-F1
#
_entry.id   AF-A0A820F4R3-F1
#
_cell.length_a   1.000
_cell.length_b   1.000
_cell.length_c   1.000
_cell.angle_alpha   90.00
_cell.angle_beta   90.00
_cell.angle_gamma   90.00
#
_symmetry.space_group_name_H-M   'P 1'
#
loop_
_entity.id
_entity.type
_entity.pdbx_description
1 polymer ?
#
loop_
_entity_poly.entity_id
_entity_poly.type
_entity_poly.pdbx_seq_one_letter_code
_entity_poly.pdbx_strand_id
1 'polypeptide(L)'
;GNIDLSRVGLKQGIPAFPHVPKDLYFYSYNPCYAFSEEPPCTDVAIFEKNGSAYYNLGMNSIVSWSITIDGKVTLVYSVLNRQTIVNLECRDEIDELVINGEYEPRHYNLTLFSKCACWNGC
;
A
#
# COMPACT_ATOMS: atom_id res chain seq x y z
N GLY A 1 8.44 -1.97 -20.85
CA GLY A 1 7.39 -2.86 -20.33
C GLY A 1 6.39 -2.04 -19.55
N ASN A 2 5.35 -2.65 -19.00
CA ASN A 2 4.43 -2.01 -18.06
C ASN A 2 4.43 -2.77 -16.72
N ILE A 3 4.17 -2.09 -15.62
CA ILE A 3 3.86 -2.70 -14.32
C ILE A 3 2.36 -2.52 -14.11
N ASP A 4 1.63 -3.60 -13.89
CA ASP A 4 0.18 -3.59 -13.71
C ASP A 4 -0.23 -4.33 -12.44
N LEU A 5 -0.52 -3.58 -11.39
CA LEU A 5 -0.95 -4.10 -10.08
C LEU A 5 -2.46 -4.35 -10.00
N SER A 6 -3.22 -4.14 -11.08
CA SER A 6 -4.68 -4.31 -11.08
C SER A 6 -5.14 -5.75 -10.75
N ARG A 7 -4.24 -6.74 -10.91
CA ARG A 7 -4.49 -8.13 -10.53
C ARG A 7 -4.20 -8.45 -9.06
N VAL A 8 -3.39 -7.61 -8.40
CA VAL A 8 -3.11 -7.72 -6.97
C VAL A 8 -4.23 -7.07 -6.17
N GLY A 9 -4.76 -5.96 -6.67
CA GLY A 9 -5.85 -5.22 -6.03
C GLY A 9 -7.20 -5.91 -6.12
N LEU A 10 -8.04 -5.75 -5.09
CA LEU A 10 -9.41 -6.25 -5.05
C LEU A 10 -10.42 -5.14 -5.34
N LYS A 11 -11.29 -5.36 -6.34
CA LYS A 11 -12.33 -4.39 -6.77
C LYS A 11 -13.56 -4.36 -5.86
N GLN A 12 -13.67 -5.28 -4.91
CA GLN A 12 -14.86 -5.52 -4.10
C GLN A 12 -15.01 -4.52 -2.93
N GLY A 13 -14.19 -3.47 -2.87
CA GLY A 13 -14.23 -2.49 -1.78
C GLY A 13 -13.65 -3.01 -0.46
N ILE A 14 -12.87 -4.09 -0.52
CA ILE A 14 -12.14 -4.70 0.60
C ILE A 14 -10.63 -4.65 0.30
N PRO A 15 -9.76 -4.62 1.33
CA PRO A 15 -8.32 -4.62 1.08
C PRO A 15 -7.81 -5.98 0.58
N ALA A 16 -6.86 -5.94 -0.36
CA ALA A 16 -6.12 -7.13 -0.80
C ALA A 16 -5.28 -7.71 0.34
N PHE A 17 -4.75 -6.84 1.20
CA PHE A 17 -3.95 -7.21 2.37
C PHE A 17 -4.62 -6.63 3.62
N PRO A 18 -5.57 -7.36 4.24
CA PRO A 18 -6.25 -6.92 5.47
C PRO A 18 -5.39 -7.16 6.71
N HIS A 19 -5.37 -6.18 7.63
CA HIS A 19 -4.86 -6.34 9.00
C HIS A 19 -3.46 -6.98 9.12
N VAL A 20 -2.52 -6.58 8.27
CA VAL A 20 -1.12 -7.03 8.32
C VAL A 20 -0.47 -6.46 9.60
N PRO A 21 0.03 -7.30 10.52
CA PRO A 21 0.54 -6.84 11.80
C PRO A 21 1.94 -6.25 11.69
N LYS A 22 2.21 -5.21 12.50
CA LYS A 22 3.54 -4.65 12.73
C LYS A 22 3.58 -4.03 14.13
N ASP A 23 4.38 -4.62 15.01
CA ASP A 23 4.47 -4.23 16.42
C ASP A 23 3.09 -4.24 17.11
N LEU A 24 2.59 -3.08 17.55
CA LEU A 24 1.26 -2.92 18.16
C LEU A 24 0.17 -2.46 17.17
N TYR A 25 0.50 -2.41 15.88
CA TYR A 25 -0.30 -1.80 14.83
C TYR A 25 -0.74 -2.84 13.79
N PHE A 26 -1.85 -2.57 13.12
CA PHE A 26 -2.37 -3.35 12.01
C PHE A 26 -2.58 -2.45 10.79
N TYR A 27 -2.17 -2.93 9.63
CA TYR A 27 -2.23 -2.18 8.38
C TYR A 27 -3.09 -2.91 7.35
N SER A 28 -3.97 -2.18 6.69
CA SER A 28 -4.73 -2.68 5.54
C SER A 28 -4.32 -1.93 4.28
N TYR A 29 -4.10 -2.66 3.18
CA TYR A 29 -3.68 -2.08 1.90
C TYR A 29 -4.43 -2.70 0.73
N ASN A 30 -4.76 -1.87 -0.25
CA ASN A 30 -5.26 -2.30 -1.54
C ASN A 30 -4.63 -1.47 -2.67
N PRO A 31 -3.80 -2.08 -3.54
CA PRO A 31 -3.33 -1.37 -4.72
C PRO A 31 -4.49 -1.15 -5.70
N CYS A 32 -4.43 -0.04 -6.45
CA CYS A 32 -5.33 0.32 -7.57
C CYS A 32 -6.82 0.55 -7.25
N TYR A 33 -7.36 0.03 -6.15
CA TYR A 33 -8.78 0.12 -5.81
C TYR A 33 -8.98 0.59 -4.38
N ALA A 34 -9.92 1.52 -4.20
CA ALA A 34 -10.27 2.00 -2.87
C ALA A 34 -11.06 0.94 -2.09
N PHE A 35 -10.91 0.95 -0.77
CA PHE A 35 -11.68 0.11 0.14
C PHE A 35 -12.16 0.90 1.34
N SER A 36 -13.11 0.31 2.07
CA SER A 36 -13.61 0.83 3.33
C SER A 36 -13.71 -0.31 4.35
N GLU A 37 -13.34 -0.04 5.61
CA GLU A 37 -13.43 -1.00 6.72
C GLU A 37 -14.23 -0.38 7.89
N GLU A 38 -13.56 0.06 8.96
CA GLU A 38 -14.16 0.71 10.13
C GLU A 38 -13.98 2.23 10.03
N PRO A 39 -14.99 3.07 10.36
CA PRO A 39 -14.81 4.52 10.39
C PRO A 39 -13.60 4.93 11.25
N PRO A 40 -12.71 5.83 10.76
CA PRO A 40 -12.82 6.69 9.58
C PRO A 40 -12.21 6.11 8.27
N CYS A 41 -12.04 4.79 8.15
CA CYS A 41 -11.55 4.11 6.95
C CYS A 41 -12.62 4.09 5.85
N THR A 42 -12.69 5.15 5.06
CA THR A 42 -13.61 5.27 3.92
C THR A 42 -12.89 5.71 2.67
N ASP A 43 -13.06 4.95 1.59
CA ASP A 43 -12.48 5.16 0.27
C ASP A 43 -10.96 5.40 0.30
N VAL A 44 -10.25 4.57 1.07
CA VAL A 44 -8.79 4.68 1.26
C VAL A 44 -8.04 3.65 0.41
N ALA A 45 -6.74 3.90 0.22
CA ALA A 45 -5.81 2.91 -0.32
C ALA A 45 -5.07 2.18 0.80
N ILE A 46 -4.75 2.87 1.89
CA ILE A 46 -3.95 2.35 3.00
C ILE A 46 -4.54 2.88 4.31
N PHE A 47 -4.62 1.99 5.30
CA PHE A 47 -5.17 2.28 6.61
C PHE A 47 -4.31 1.66 7.71
N GLU A 48 -4.19 2.35 8.84
CA GLU A 48 -3.55 1.85 10.06
C GLU A 48 -4.55 1.87 11.22
N LYS A 49 -4.53 0.81 12.02
CA LYS A 49 -5.23 0.67 13.29
C LYS A 49 -4.22 0.44 14.43
N ASN A 50 -4.34 1.24 15.49
CA ASN A 50 -3.59 1.10 16.74
C ASN A 50 -4.57 1.10 17.92
N GLY A 51 -4.96 -0.08 18.38
CA GLY A 51 -6.02 -0.21 19.40
C GLY A 51 -7.33 0.42 18.91
N SER A 52 -7.73 1.54 19.54
CA SER A 52 -8.91 2.33 19.16
C SER A 52 -8.61 3.54 18.27
N ALA A 53 -7.33 3.80 17.96
CA ALA A 53 -6.92 4.85 17.06
C ALA A 53 -6.84 4.32 15.62
N TYR A 54 -7.25 5.17 14.69
CA TYR A 54 -7.41 4.81 13.29
C TYR A 54 -6.88 5.94 12.40
N TYR A 55 -6.09 5.58 11.40
CA TYR A 55 -5.41 6.55 10.55
C TYR A 55 -5.49 6.15 9.08
N ASN A 56 -6.09 7.03 8.27
CA ASN A 56 -5.95 6.97 6.82
C ASN A 56 -4.51 7.37 6.46
N LEU A 57 -3.81 6.48 5.76
CA LEU A 57 -2.40 6.66 5.38
C LEU A 57 -2.22 6.93 3.88
N GLY A 58 -3.29 6.90 3.09
CA GLY A 58 -3.21 7.18 1.66
C GLY A 58 -4.52 6.94 0.92
N MET A 59 -4.74 7.68 -0.15
CA MET A 59 -5.91 7.55 -1.01
C MET A 59 -5.51 7.18 -2.44
N ASN A 60 -6.28 6.31 -3.10
CA ASN A 60 -6.01 5.91 -4.48
C ASN A 60 -6.14 7.08 -5.47
N SER A 61 -6.92 8.12 -5.13
CA SER A 61 -7.05 9.33 -5.93
C SER A 61 -5.79 10.20 -5.96
N ILE A 62 -4.85 9.98 -5.02
CA ILE A 62 -3.62 10.76 -4.84
C ILE A 62 -2.43 9.80 -4.78
N VAL A 63 -2.32 8.92 -5.78
CA VAL A 63 -1.17 8.05 -5.98
C VAL A 63 -0.29 8.60 -7.10
N SER A 64 1.03 8.62 -6.88
CA SER A 64 2.00 8.87 -7.93
C SER A 64 2.99 7.71 -8.04
N TRP A 65 3.42 7.44 -9.26
CA TRP A 65 4.50 6.50 -9.54
C TRP A 65 5.83 7.25 -9.48
N SER A 66 6.82 6.64 -8.87
CA SER A 66 8.19 7.16 -8.83
C SER A 66 9.18 6.03 -9.11
N ILE A 67 10.33 6.40 -9.67
CA ILE A 67 11.45 5.49 -9.92
C ILE A 67 12.66 6.12 -9.25
N THR A 68 13.28 5.38 -8.35
CA THR A 68 14.49 5.81 -7.65
C THR A 68 15.71 5.72 -8.57
N ILE A 69 16.83 6.34 -8.16
CA ILE A 69 18.07 6.37 -8.96
C ILE A 69 18.62 4.95 -9.22
N ASP A 70 18.42 4.03 -8.28
CA ASP A 70 18.78 2.61 -8.40
C ASP A 70 17.74 1.78 -9.18
N GLY A 71 16.72 2.43 -9.77
CA GLY A 71 15.76 1.80 -10.66
C GLY A 71 14.61 1.07 -9.95
N LYS A 72 14.45 1.25 -8.64
CA LYS A 72 13.32 0.68 -7.91
C LYS A 72 12.06 1.49 -8.17
N VAL A 73 10.96 0.79 -8.38
CA VAL A 73 9.66 1.41 -8.63
C VAL A 73 8.92 1.54 -7.30
N THR A 74 8.37 2.72 -7.04
CA THR A 74 7.60 3.00 -5.85
C THR A 74 6.27 3.65 -6.19
N LEU A 75 5.27 3.39 -5.36
CA LEU A 75 4.02 4.13 -5.32
C LEU A 75 4.05 5.05 -4.11
N VAL A 76 3.69 6.31 -4.33
CA VAL A 76 3.59 7.30 -3.26
C VAL A 76 2.13 7.69 -3.13
N TYR A 77 1.53 7.30 -2.01
CA TYR A 77 0.18 7.68 -1.63
C TYR A 77 0.25 8.85 -0.65
N SER A 78 -0.65 9.82 -0.79
CA SER A 78 -0.72 10.97 0.13
C SER A 78 -2.14 11.20 0.62
N VAL A 79 -2.27 11.65 1.87
CA VAL A 79 -3.54 12.11 2.44
C VAL A 79 -3.28 13.14 3.54
N LEU A 80 -3.89 14.32 3.42
CA LEU A 80 -3.67 15.45 4.33
C LEU A 80 -2.17 15.75 4.51
N ASN A 81 -1.62 15.38 5.67
CA ASN A 81 -0.24 15.57 6.08
C ASN A 81 0.52 14.23 6.26
N ARG A 82 -0.01 13.11 5.74
CA ARG A 82 0.60 11.79 5.77
C ARG A 82 0.99 11.36 4.36
N GLN A 83 2.11 10.66 4.28
CA GLN A 83 2.59 10.07 3.05
C GLN A 83 2.99 8.62 3.29
N THR A 84 2.66 7.76 2.33
CA THR A 84 3.05 6.37 2.36
C THR A 84 3.74 5.97 1.07
N ILE A 85 4.94 5.43 1.20
CA ILE A 85 5.73 4.89 0.10
C ILE A 85 5.57 3.38 0.11
N VAL A 86 5.13 2.81 -1.01
CA VAL A 86 5.08 1.36 -1.25
C VAL A 86 6.17 1.03 -2.25
N ASN A 87 7.21 0.31 -1.80
CA ASN A 87 8.25 -0.21 -2.70
C ASN A 87 7.73 -1.45 -3.41
N LEU A 88 7.87 -1.48 -4.73
CA LEU A 88 7.49 -2.63 -5.54
C LEU A 88 8.73 -3.50 -5.77
N GLU A 89 8.67 -4.73 -5.29
CA GLU A 89 9.76 -5.69 -5.42
C GLU A 89 9.26 -6.92 -6.20
N CYS A 90 9.87 -7.14 -7.36
CA CYS A 90 9.50 -8.24 -8.26
C CYS A 90 9.89 -9.60 -7.65
N ARG A 91 8.91 -10.48 -7.46
CA ARG A 91 9.10 -11.89 -7.07
C ARG A 91 8.11 -12.78 -7.82
N ASP A 92 8.55 -13.94 -8.29
CA ASP A 92 7.69 -14.93 -8.95
C ASP A 92 6.85 -15.78 -7.98
N GLU A 93 6.80 -15.40 -6.70
CA GLU A 93 6.10 -16.09 -5.62
C GLU A 93 4.70 -15.50 -5.37
N ILE A 94 4.10 -15.82 -4.21
CA ILE A 94 2.81 -15.30 -3.76
C ILE A 94 2.93 -13.81 -3.45
N ASP A 95 1.86 -13.06 -3.73
CA ASP A 95 1.78 -11.65 -3.36
C ASP A 95 1.88 -11.48 -1.83
N GLU A 96 2.84 -10.67 -1.39
CA GLU A 96 3.13 -10.46 0.03
C GLU A 96 3.31 -8.97 0.31
N LEU A 97 2.67 -8.48 1.37
CA LEU A 97 2.88 -7.13 1.88
C LEU A 97 3.68 -7.17 3.17
N VAL A 98 4.83 -6.51 3.18
CA VAL A 98 5.65 -6.31 4.37
C VAL A 98 5.51 -4.87 4.82
N ILE A 99 5.15 -4.69 6.10
CA ILE A 99 5.08 -3.37 6.72
C ILE A 99 6.43 -3.01 7.33
N ASN A 100 7.11 -2.01 6.75
CA ASN A 100 8.32 -1.45 7.35
C ASN A 100 7.96 -0.50 8.50
N GLY A 101 6.82 0.20 8.39
CA GLY A 101 6.23 1.05 9.42
C GLY A 101 6.51 2.54 9.18
N GLU A 102 6.28 3.35 10.20
CA GLU A 102 6.60 4.78 10.20
C GLU A 102 8.12 4.98 10.35
N TYR A 103 8.75 5.68 9.41
CA TYR A 103 10.21 5.94 9.44
C TYR A 103 10.55 7.39 9.82
N GLU A 104 9.61 8.30 9.62
CA GLU A 104 9.60 9.68 10.08
C GLU A 104 8.16 10.04 10.47
N PRO A 105 7.93 11.04 11.33
CA PRO A 105 6.58 11.44 11.71
C PRO A 105 5.68 11.63 10.48
N ARG A 106 4.58 10.86 10.43
CA ARG A 106 3.56 10.82 9.37
C ARG A 106 4.06 10.29 8.01
N HIS A 107 5.23 9.66 7.96
CA HIS A 107 5.78 9.06 6.74
C HIS A 107 6.00 7.56 6.93
N TYR A 108 5.35 6.79 6.06
CA TYR A 108 5.25 5.35 6.19
C TYR A 108 5.91 4.66 5.01
N ASN A 109 6.45 3.47 5.27
CA ASN A 109 7.08 2.64 4.28
C ASN A 109 6.51 1.21 4.33
N LEU A 110 6.15 0.68 3.16
CA LEU A 110 5.71 -0.69 2.94
C LEU A 110 6.47 -1.27 1.76
N THR A 111 6.56 -2.58 1.70
CA THR A 111 7.12 -3.30 0.56
C THR A 111 6.09 -4.31 0.06
N LEU A 112 5.71 -4.19 -1.21
CA LEU A 112 4.87 -5.15 -1.92
C LEU A 112 5.75 -6.07 -2.77
N PHE A 113 5.78 -7.34 -2.40
CA PHE A 113 6.34 -8.39 -3.23
C PHE A 113 5.24 -8.97 -4.12
N SER A 114 5.46 -9.00 -5.42
CA SER A 114 4.48 -9.55 -6.37
C SER A 114 5.13 -9.84 -7.71
N LYS A 115 4.58 -10.82 -8.44
CA LYS A 115 4.91 -10.99 -9.85
C LYS A 115 4.44 -9.80 -10.68
N CYS A 116 3.33 -9.17 -10.30
CA CYS A 116 2.82 -7.98 -10.97
C CYS A 116 3.67 -6.73 -10.73
N ALA A 117 4.60 -6.75 -9.76
CA ALA A 117 5.61 -5.72 -9.61
C ALA A 117 6.75 -5.83 -10.65
N CYS A 118 6.83 -6.94 -11.38
CA CYS A 118 7.79 -7.14 -12.46
C CYS A 118 7.32 -6.43 -13.74
N TRP A 119 8.27 -5.93 -14.55
CA TRP A 119 7.96 -5.44 -15.89
C TRP A 119 7.33 -6.54 -16.75
N ASN A 120 6.09 -6.31 -17.21
CA ASN A 120 5.26 -7.25 -17.95
C ASN A 120 4.99 -8.58 -17.20
N GLY A 121 5.04 -8.57 -15.87
CA GLY A 121 4.77 -9.77 -15.06
C GLY A 121 3.29 -10.16 -15.02
N CYS A 122 2.43 -9.20 -15.33
CA CYS A 122 0.98 -9.26 -15.46
C CYS A 122 0.58 -8.45 -16.73
#